data_AF-A0A9E1RU23-F1
#
_entry.id   AF-A0A9E1RU23-F1
#
_cell.length_a   1.000
_cell.length_b   1.000
_cell.length_c   1.000
_cell.angle_alpha   90.00
_cell.angle_beta   90.00
_cell.angle_gamma   90.00
#
_symmetry.space_group_name_H-M   'P 1'
#
loop_
_entity.id
_entity.type
_entity.pdbx_description
1 polymer ?
#
loop_
_entity_poly.entity_id
_entity_poly.type
_entity_poly.pdbx_seq_one_letter_code
_entity_poly.pdbx_strand_id
1 'polypeptide(L)'
;MPVLRAAQKLGVNVESVCGARGLCGRCQIKIESGKFAKYGVTSAPENLSVTSELEIRYRAVKPLAEDRRLSCSALIQGDLVVEIPSDARTNK
;
A
#
# COMPACT_ATOMS: atom_id res chain seq x y z
N MET A 1 1.72 -0.83 12.05
CA MET A 1 2.98 -0.56 11.30
C MET A 1 2.65 -0.25 9.85
N PRO A 2 3.28 0.73 9.18
CA PRO A 2 3.00 1.02 7.76
C PRO A 2 3.39 -0.12 6.82
N VAL A 3 2.62 -0.35 5.75
CA VAL A 3 2.92 -1.38 4.74
C VAL A 3 4.29 -1.15 4.10
N LEU A 4 4.67 0.10 3.85
CA LEU A 4 6.00 0.46 3.32
C LEU A 4 7.13 -0.11 4.18
N ARG A 5 7.00 -0.01 5.51
CA ARG A 5 8.02 -0.52 6.45
C ARG A 5 8.03 -2.04 6.48
N ALA A 6 6.87 -2.67 6.39
CA ALA A 6 6.79 -4.14 6.29
C ALA A 6 7.45 -4.65 5.00
N ALA A 7 7.14 -4.03 3.86
CA ALA A 7 7.73 -4.35 2.57
C ALA A 7 9.27 -4.23 2.60
N GLN A 8 9.79 -3.12 3.13
CA GLN A 8 11.23 -2.92 3.31
C GLN A 8 11.88 -4.01 4.17
N LYS A 9 11.24 -4.41 5.27
CA LYS A 9 11.74 -5.50 6.14
C LYS A 9 11.75 -6.86 5.43
N LEU A 10 10.78 -7.09 4.54
CA LEU A 10 10.66 -8.31 3.74
C LEU A 10 11.55 -8.29 2.48
N GLY A 11 12.35 -7.23 2.27
CA GLY A 11 13.18 -7.06 1.08
C GLY A 11 12.39 -6.76 -0.20
N VAL A 12 11.10 -6.41 -0.08
CA VAL A 12 10.25 -6.04 -1.20
C VAL A 12 10.46 -4.56 -1.52
N ASN A 13 10.83 -4.27 -2.76
CA ASN A 13 11.10 -2.90 -3.20
C ASN A 13 9.80 -2.11 -3.40
N VAL A 14 9.50 -1.22 -2.46
CA VAL A 14 8.46 -0.19 -2.57
C VAL A 14 9.10 1.18 -2.49
N GLU A 15 8.95 1.96 -3.55
CA GLU A 15 9.62 3.26 -3.67
C GLU A 15 8.92 4.34 -2.84
N SER A 16 9.71 5.19 -2.16
CA SER A 16 9.21 6.35 -1.45
C SER A 16 10.21 7.52 -1.48
N VAL A 17 10.24 8.24 -2.61
CA VAL A 17 11.11 9.41 -2.79
C VAL A 17 10.71 10.61 -1.91
N CYS A 18 9.45 10.67 -1.47
CA CYS A 18 8.97 11.75 -0.59
C CYS A 18 9.23 11.49 0.90
N GLY A 19 9.87 10.38 1.29
CA GLY A 19 10.10 10.05 2.70
C GLY A 19 8.81 9.78 3.48
N ALA A 20 7.88 9.00 2.93
CA ALA A 20 6.61 8.63 3.57
C ALA A 20 5.64 9.79 3.88
N ARG A 21 5.72 10.90 3.15
CA ARG A 21 4.83 12.07 3.29
C ARG A 21 3.56 12.03 2.44
N GLY A 22 3.31 10.94 1.69
CA GLY A 22 2.13 10.84 0.83
C GLY A 22 2.07 11.82 -0.34
N LEU A 23 3.21 12.33 -0.84
CA LEU A 23 3.24 13.37 -1.90
C LEU A 23 3.55 12.83 -3.31
N CYS A 24 4.35 11.76 -3.38
CA CYS A 24 4.89 11.27 -4.66
C CYS A 24 4.03 10.20 -5.34
N GLY A 25 3.22 9.44 -4.58
CA GLY A 25 2.45 8.31 -5.12
C GLY A 25 3.27 7.10 -5.56
N ARG A 26 4.59 7.07 -5.36
CA ARG A 26 5.45 5.92 -5.71
C ARG A 26 5.22 4.69 -4.83
N CYS A 27 4.67 4.92 -3.64
CA CYS A 27 4.40 3.89 -2.65
C CYS A 27 2.97 3.30 -2.78
N GLN A 28 2.36 3.40 -3.97
CA GLN A 28 1.03 2.85 -4.24
C GLN A 28 1.03 1.33 -4.09
N ILE A 29 -0.04 0.82 -3.48
CA ILE A 29 -0.32 -0.61 -3.34
C ILE A 29 -1.79 -0.86 -3.61
N LYS A 30 -2.11 -2.09 -4.00
CA LYS A 30 -3.47 -2.61 -4.11
C LYS A 30 -3.63 -3.77 -3.13
N ILE A 31 -4.79 -3.85 -2.50
CA ILE A 31 -5.14 -4.96 -1.60
C ILE A 31 -5.78 -6.05 -2.44
N GLU A 32 -5.26 -7.26 -2.38
CA GLU A 32 -5.99 -8.41 -2.93
C GLU A 32 -6.90 -8.97 -1.85
N SER A 33 -8.21 -8.97 -2.11
CA SER A 33 -9.21 -9.47 -1.17
C SER A 33 -9.51 -10.94 -1.48
N GLY A 34 -9.48 -11.79 -0.46
CA GLY A 34 -9.77 -13.22 -0.62
C GLY A 34 -9.06 -14.12 0.38
N LYS A 35 -9.31 -15.43 0.25
CA LYS A 35 -8.61 -16.47 1.01
C LYS A 35 -7.44 -17.01 0.20
N PHE A 36 -6.24 -16.85 0.73
CA PHE A 36 -5.00 -17.29 0.09
C PHE A 36 -4.49 -18.56 0.75
N ALA A 37 -5.00 -19.72 0.29
CA ALA A 37 -4.65 -21.03 0.86
C ALA A 37 -3.14 -21.31 0.84
N LYS A 38 -2.43 -20.82 -0.18
CA LYS A 38 -0.95 -20.94 -0.29
C LYS A 38 -0.21 -20.35 0.90
N TYR A 39 -0.74 -19.29 1.50
CA TYR A 39 -0.13 -18.56 2.61
C TYR A 39 -0.87 -18.79 3.93
N GLY A 40 -2.02 -19.46 3.92
CA GLY A 40 -2.86 -19.66 5.10
C GLY A 40 -3.52 -18.38 5.63
N VAL A 41 -3.65 -17.34 4.80
CA VAL A 41 -4.15 -16.01 5.21
C VAL A 41 -5.49 -15.66 4.56
N THR A 42 -6.30 -14.89 5.27
CA THR A 42 -7.48 -14.21 4.71
C THR A 42 -7.18 -12.73 4.62
N SER A 43 -7.05 -12.21 3.40
CA SER A 43 -6.77 -10.80 3.14
C SER A 43 -8.07 -10.08 2.84
N ALA A 44 -8.26 -8.94 3.49
CA ALA A 44 -9.43 -8.10 3.31
C ALA A 44 -9.06 -6.62 3.52
N PRO A 45 -9.78 -5.66 2.92
CA PRO A 45 -9.48 -4.24 3.08
C PRO A 45 -9.52 -3.76 4.54
N GLU A 46 -10.30 -4.44 5.38
CA GLU A 46 -10.43 -4.20 6.82
C GLU A 46 -9.18 -4.57 7.61
N ASN A 47 -8.28 -5.36 7.02
CA ASN A 47 -6.97 -5.67 7.61
C ASN A 47 -5.95 -4.54 7.41
N LEU A 48 -6.34 -3.46 6.71
CA LEU A 48 -5.64 -2.18 6.72
C LEU A 48 -6.44 -1.13 7.49
N SER A 49 -5.72 -0.16 8.04
CA SER A 49 -6.33 1.04 8.59
C SER A 49 -7.24 1.74 7.59
N VAL A 50 -8.24 2.43 8.13
CA VAL A 50 -9.05 3.39 7.40
C VAL A 50 -8.19 4.36 6.58
N THR A 51 -8.79 4.95 5.55
CA THR A 51 -8.13 5.94 4.69
C THR A 51 -7.55 7.06 5.53
N SER A 52 -6.23 7.24 5.44
CA SER A 52 -5.51 8.26 6.20
C SER A 52 -5.70 9.66 5.60
N GLU A 53 -5.52 10.70 6.41
CA GLU A 53 -5.54 12.08 5.90
C GLU A 53 -4.56 12.32 4.75
N LEU A 54 -3.39 11.67 4.78
CA LEU A 54 -2.40 11.76 3.70
C LEU A 54 -2.95 11.24 2.37
N GLU A 55 -3.73 10.16 2.41
CA GLU A 55 -4.37 9.60 1.22
C GLU A 55 -5.50 10.49 0.72
N ILE A 56 -6.28 11.08 1.62
CA ILE A 56 -7.33 12.04 1.27
C ILE A 56 -6.71 13.26 0.58
N ARG A 57 -5.66 13.85 1.17
CA ARG A 57 -4.94 14.99 0.59
C ARG A 57 -4.30 14.63 -0.75
N TYR A 58 -3.72 13.44 -0.88
CA TYR A 58 -3.17 12.99 -2.15
C TYR A 58 -4.25 12.85 -3.23
N ARG A 59 -5.38 12.21 -2.93
CA ARG A 59 -6.54 12.05 -3.82
C ARG A 59 -7.11 13.39 -4.29
N ALA A 60 -7.05 14.43 -3.45
CA ALA A 60 -7.50 15.77 -3.81
C ALA A 60 -6.59 16.46 -4.85
N VAL A 61 -5.32 16.07 -4.95
CA VAL A 61 -4.33 16.73 -5.81
C VAL A 61 -3.94 15.87 -7.02
N LYS A 62 -3.98 14.54 -6.87
CA LYS A 62 -3.56 13.57 -7.89
C LYS A 62 -4.54 12.41 -7.98
N PRO A 63 -4.75 11.85 -9.18
CA PRO A 63 -5.57 10.67 -9.34
C PRO A 63 -4.94 9.48 -8.61
N LEU A 64 -5.75 8.80 -7.80
CA LEU A 64 -5.43 7.52 -7.16
C LEU A 64 -6.64 6.62 -7.37
N ALA A 65 -6.44 5.45 -7.98
CA ALA A 65 -7.55 4.52 -8.21
C ALA A 65 -8.23 4.12 -6.88
N GLU A 66 -9.52 3.78 -6.92
CA GLU A 66 -10.30 3.47 -5.71
C GLU A 66 -9.76 2.24 -4.97
N ASP A 67 -9.23 1.27 -5.71
CA ASP A 67 -8.59 0.06 -5.19
C ASP A 67 -7.14 0.27 -4.72
N ARG A 68 -6.62 1.49 -4.82
CA ARG A 68 -5.23 1.82 -4.46
C ARG A 68 -5.12 2.58 -3.14
N ARG A 69 -4.10 2.23 -2.38
CA ARG A 69 -3.73 2.85 -1.10
C ARG A 69 -2.28 3.30 -1.14
N LEU A 70 -1.91 4.25 -0.28
CA LEU A 70 -0.52 4.65 -0.10
C LEU A 70 0.11 3.83 1.03
N SER A 71 1.04 2.93 0.69
CA SER A 71 1.67 2.02 1.67
C SER A 71 2.43 2.76 2.78
N CYS A 72 2.83 4.02 2.54
CA CYS A 72 3.52 4.83 3.53
C CYS A 72 2.62 5.31 4.68
N SER A 73 1.30 5.36 4.48
CA SER A 73 0.31 5.80 5.47
C SER A 73 -0.72 4.72 5.82
N ALA A 74 -0.87 3.68 5.00
CA ALA A 74 -1.69 2.51 5.31
C ALA A 74 -1.03 1.64 6.38
N LEU A 75 -1.71 1.45 7.52
CA LEU A 75 -1.21 0.64 8.62
C LEU A 75 -1.79 -0.77 8.56
N ILE A 76 -0.94 -1.76 8.75
CA ILE A 76 -1.30 -3.18 8.88
C ILE A 76 -2.04 -3.40 10.20
N GLN A 77 -3.24 -3.97 10.13
CA GLN A 77 -4.09 -4.36 11.27
C GLN A 77 -4.39 -5.87 11.31
N GLY A 78 -4.17 -6.60 10.22
CA GLY A 78 -4.31 -8.04 10.15
C GLY A 78 -3.48 -8.63 9.00
N ASP A 79 -3.68 -9.91 8.70
CA ASP A 79 -3.00 -10.55 7.58
C ASP A 79 -3.51 -9.99 6.25
N LEU A 80 -2.60 -9.67 5.33
CA LEU A 80 -2.97 -9.07 4.06
C LEU A 80 -2.02 -9.45 2.95
N VAL A 81 -2.59 -9.60 1.77
CA VAL A 81 -1.87 -9.76 0.51
C VAL A 81 -1.99 -8.45 -0.24
N VAL A 82 -0.83 -7.88 -0.56
CA VAL A 82 -0.73 -6.62 -1.29
C VAL A 82 0.02 -6.82 -2.59
N GLU A 83 -0.52 -6.23 -3.64
CA GLU A 83 0.11 -6.13 -4.94
C GLU A 83 0.74 -4.74 -5.09
N ILE A 84 1.98 -4.68 -5.57
CA ILE A 84 2.61 -3.43 -5.98
C ILE A 84 2.33 -3.25 -7.47
N PRO A 85 1.50 -2.29 -7.88
CA PRO A 85 1.13 -2.11 -9.28
C PRO A 85 2.36 -1.71 -10.10
N SER A 86 2.42 -2.18 -11.34
CA SER A 86 3.59 -2.04 -12.21
C SER A 86 3.96 -0.58 -12.50
N ASP A 87 2.97 0.32 -12.58
CA ASP A 87 3.20 1.76 -12.77
C ASP A 87 3.80 2.45 -11.53
N ALA A 88 3.66 1.83 -10.35
CA ALA A 88 4.38 2.26 -9.15
C ALA A 88 5.80 1.71 -9.07
N ARG A 89 6.12 0.63 -9.80
CA ARG A 89 7.47 0.05 -9.88
C ARG A 89 8.26 0.80 -10.95
N THR A 90 9.13 1.72 -10.55
CA THR A 90 10.14 2.25 -11.48
C THR A 90 11.26 1.21 -11.63
N ASN A 91 11.09 0.27 -12.57
CA ASN A 91 12.22 -0.53 -13.06
C ASN A 91 12.75 0.16 -14.31
N LYS A 92 13.93 0.78 -14.21
CA LYS A 92 14.81 1.02 -15.35
C LYS A 92 16.22 0.60 -14.97
#